data_AF-A0A7C3M5V2-F1
#
_entry.id   AF-A0A7C3M5V2-F1
#
_cell.length_a   1.000
_cell.length_b   1.000
_cell.length_c   1.000
_cell.angle_alpha   90.00
_cell.angle_beta   90.00
_cell.angle_gamma   90.00
#
_symmetry.space_group_name_H-M   'P 1'
#
loop_
_entity.id
_entity.type
_entity.pdbx_description
1 polymer ?
#
loop_
_entity_poly.entity_id
_entity_poly.type
_entity_poly.pdbx_seq_one_letter_code
_entity_poly.pdbx_strand_id
1 'polypeptide(L)' 'MMGVIVSQLLYLEAEDSNEPIHIYISSPGGSVMAGLAILDTMQLISAPVHTYAMGMVASMAAVLFTCG' A
#
# COMPACT_ATOMS: atom_id res chain seq x y z
N MET A 1 1.34 0.42 -12.66
CA MET A 1 0.82 -0.26 -11.44
C MET A 1 0.61 0.72 -10.27
N MET A 2 1.58 1.59 -9.93
CA MET A 2 1.44 2.55 -8.81
C MET A 2 0.17 3.41 -8.88
N GLY A 3 -0.17 3.98 -10.04
CA GLY A 3 -1.40 4.79 -10.17
C GLY A 3 -2.68 4.05 -9.81
N VAL A 4 -2.75 2.72 -10.04
CA VAL A 4 -3.91 1.90 -9.68
C VAL A 4 -4.00 1.73 -8.15
N ILE A 5 -2.87 1.40 -7.50
CA ILE A 5 -2.82 1.20 -6.05
C ILE A 5 -3.18 2.50 -5.32
N VAL A 6 -2.59 3.62 -5.72
CA VAL A 6 -2.90 4.94 -5.13
C VAL A 6 -4.38 5.30 -5.34
N SER A 7 -4.93 5.08 -6.53
CA SER A 7 -6.35 5.35 -6.76
C SER A 7 -7.28 4.47 -5.92
N GLN A 8 -6.92 3.21 -5.66
CA GLN A 8 -7.73 2.32 -4.82
C GLN A 8 -7.68 2.72 -3.35
N LEU A 9 -6.53 3.14 -2.84
CA LEU A 9 -6.40 3.66 -1.47
C LEU A 9 -7.28 4.90 -1.26
N LEU A 10 -7.20 5.87 -2.18
CA LEU A 10 -8.01 7.09 -2.10
C LEU A 10 -9.51 6.81 -2.31
N TYR A 11 -9.85 5.83 -3.13
CA TYR A 11 -11.23 5.41 -3.32
C TYR A 11 -11.82 4.82 -2.05
N LEU A 12 -11.12 3.88 -1.40
CA LEU A 12 -11.58 3.24 -0.17
C LEU A 12 -11.65 4.23 1.01
N GLU A 13 -10.68 5.13 1.14
CA GLU A 13 -10.74 6.24 2.11
C GLU A 13 -11.97 7.13 1.91
N ALA A 14 -12.36 7.37 0.64
CA ALA A 14 -13.53 8.18 0.33
C ALA A 14 -14.86 7.45 0.55
N GLU A 15 -14.88 6.10 0.52
CA GLU A 15 -16.07 5.30 0.84
C GLU A 15 -16.32 5.23 2.35
N ASP A 16 -15.34 4.77 3.13
CA ASP A 16 -15.37 4.78 4.59
C ASP A 16 -13.95 4.83 5.17
N SER A 17 -13.58 5.98 5.72
CA SER A 17 -12.26 6.20 6.31
C SER A 17 -12.03 5.48 7.66
N ASN A 18 -13.03 4.77 8.19
CA ASN A 18 -12.88 3.94 9.40
C ASN A 18 -12.72 2.45 9.07
N GLU A 19 -13.03 2.05 7.84
CA GLU A 19 -12.92 0.65 7.42
C GLU A 19 -11.44 0.30 7.15
N PRO A 20 -10.89 -0.77 7.76
CA PRO A 20 -9.52 -1.17 7.51
C PRO A 20 -9.28 -1.60 6.05
N ILE A 21 -8.17 -1.12 5.47
CA ILE A 21 -7.75 -1.50 4.12
C ILE A 21 -6.72 -2.63 4.20
N HIS A 22 -6.99 -3.73 3.50
CA HIS A 22 -6.12 -4.90 3.49
C HIS A 22 -5.31 -4.98 2.19
N ILE A 23 -3.99 -4.90 2.27
CA ILE A 23 -3.06 -4.99 1.14
C ILE A 23 -2.32 -6.32 1.18
N TYR A 24 -2.53 -7.15 0.17
CA TYR A 24 -1.80 -8.41 -0.01
C TYR A 24 -0.62 -8.19 -0.95
N ILE A 25 0.60 -8.43 -0.46
CA ILE A 25 1.84 -8.10 -1.16
C ILE A 25 2.53 -9.39 -1.59
N SER A 26 2.69 -9.58 -2.89
CA SER A 26 3.53 -10.59 -3.52
C SER A 26 4.31 -9.93 -4.65
N SER A 27 5.50 -9.40 -4.35
CA SER A 27 6.29 -8.63 -5.31
C SER A 27 7.79 -8.72 -5.03
N PRO A 28 8.64 -8.85 -6.08
CA PRO A 28 10.09 -8.74 -5.96
C PRO A 28 10.56 -7.29 -5.70
N GLY A 29 9.65 -6.32 -5.68
CA GLY A 29 9.95 -4.89 -5.55
C GLY A 29 9.82 -4.16 -6.89
N GLY A 30 10.50 -3.02 -7.02
CA GLY A 30 10.42 -2.19 -8.22
C GLY A 30 10.94 -0.77 -8.00
N SER A 31 10.33 0.19 -8.70
CA SER A 31 10.71 1.61 -8.61
C SER A 31 10.52 2.16 -7.20
N VAL A 32 11.59 2.74 -6.65
CA VAL A 32 11.57 3.40 -5.33
C VAL A 32 10.59 4.56 -5.32
N MET A 33 10.58 5.41 -6.35
CA MET A 33 9.66 6.55 -6.43
C MET A 33 8.19 6.10 -6.44
N ALA A 34 7.91 5.01 -7.15
CA ALA A 34 6.57 4.43 -7.19
C ALA A 34 6.16 3.87 -5.81
N GLY A 35 7.09 3.25 -5.08
CA GLY A 35 6.84 2.78 -3.73
C GLY A 35 6.65 3.90 -2.72
N LEU A 36 7.45 4.96 -2.80
CA LEU A 36 7.30 6.15 -1.94
C LEU A 36 5.93 6.80 -2.13
N ALA A 37 5.46 6.94 -3.36
CA ALA A 37 4.13 7.48 -3.58
C ALA A 37 3.00 6.62 -2.99
N ILE A 38 3.15 5.29 -3.00
CA ILE A 38 2.20 4.39 -2.32
C ILE A 38 2.29 4.58 -0.81
N LEU A 39 3.51 4.61 -0.25
CA LEU A 39 3.75 4.79 1.17
C LEU A 39 3.20 6.11 1.69
N ASP A 40 3.48 7.22 0.99
CA ASP A 40 2.97 8.55 1.33
C ASP A 40 1.43 8.57 1.29
N THR A 41 0.82 7.85 0.33
CA THR A 41 -0.63 7.69 0.27
C THR A 41 -1.16 6.89 1.46
N MET A 42 -0.50 5.79 1.85
CA MET A 42 -0.86 5.01 3.04
C MET A 42 -0.80 5.85 4.33
N GLN A 43 0.14 6.80 4.41
CA GLN A 43 0.27 7.71 5.56
C GLN A 43 -0.68 8.91 5.51
N LEU A 44 -1.17 9.27 4.33
CA LEU A 44 -2.09 10.38 4.12
C LEU A 44 -3.52 10.05 4.56
N ILE A 45 -3.96 8.82 4.28
CA ILE A 45 -5.33 8.37 4.55
C ILE A 45 -5.55 8.05 6.03
N SER A 46 -6.79 8.19 6.50
CA SER A 46 -7.14 7.92 7.91
C SER A 46 -7.43 6.44 8.16
N ALA A 47 -7.89 5.72 7.13
CA ALA A 47 -8.19 4.30 7.22
C ALA A 47 -6.97 3.48 7.66
N PRO A 48 -7.11 2.58 8.67
CA PRO A 48 -6.04 1.68 9.07
C PRO A 48 -5.62 0.78 7.91
N VAL A 49 -4.35 0.79 7.53
CA VAL A 49 -3.83 -0.10 6.49
C VAL A 49 -3.17 -1.31 7.13
N HIS A 50 -3.56 -2.50 6.69
CA HIS A 50 -2.98 -3.78 7.10
C HIS A 50 -2.32 -4.47 5.91
N THR A 51 -1.06 -4.88 6.10
CA THR A 51 -0.29 -5.54 5.05
C THR A 51 -0.08 -7.04 5.33
N TYR A 52 -0.20 -7.85 4.28
CA TYR A 52 -0.06 -9.30 4.36
C TYR A 52 0.97 -9.77 3.34
N ALA A 53 2.04 -10.40 3.81
CA ALA A 53 3.03 -11.00 2.92
C ALA A 53 2.50 -12.29 2.32
N MET A 54 2.51 -12.36 0.98
CA MET A 54 2.14 -13.53 0.21
C MET A 54 3.31 -13.90 -0.71
N GLY A 55 3.84 -15.11 -0.55
CA GLY A 55 4.98 -15.55 -1.37
C GLY A 55 6.24 -14.71 -1.17
N MET A 56 6.71 -14.04 -2.22
CA MET A 56 7.92 -13.22 -2.17
C MET A 56 7.58 -11.76 -1.92
N VAL A 57 8.22 -11.16 -0.92
CA VAL A 57 8.16 -9.72 -0.65
C VAL A 57 9.58 -9.18 -0.50
N ALA A 58 10.07 -8.46 -1.51
CA ALA A 58 11.45 -8.00 -1.56
C ALA A 58 11.61 -6.53 -1.96
N SER A 59 12.75 -5.94 -1.60
CA SER A 59 13.11 -4.55 -1.93
C SER A 59 12.01 -3.56 -1.51
N MET A 60 11.54 -2.69 -2.40
CA MET A 60 10.53 -1.68 -2.08
C MET A 60 9.19 -2.29 -1.63
N ALA A 61 8.87 -3.53 -2.05
CA ALA A 61 7.70 -4.23 -1.53
C ALA A 61 7.86 -4.64 -0.05
N ALA A 62 9.09 -4.96 0.39
CA ALA A 62 9.38 -5.25 1.79
C ALA A 62 9.27 -4.00 2.66
N VAL A 63 9.68 -2.84 2.14
CA VAL A 63 9.47 -1.55 2.84
C VAL A 63 7.98 -1.29 3.03
N LEU A 64 7.17 -1.41 1.97
CA LEU A 64 5.71 -1.24 2.07
C LEU A 64 5.07 -2.21 3.07
N PHE A 65 5.51 -3.48 3.08
CA PHE A 65 5.05 -4.48 4.04
C PHE A 65 5.38 -4.11 5.49
N THR A 66 6.49 -3.42 5.77
CA THR A 66 6.83 -3.01 7.13
C THR A 66 6.11 -1.73 7.61
N CYS A 67 5.37 -1.05 6.73
CA CYS A 67 4.77 0.25 7.00
C CYS A 67 3.26 0.24 7.23
N GLY A 68 2.62 -0.93 7.18
CA GLY A 68 1.22 -1.11 7.59
C GLY A 68 1.06 -2.36 8.41
#